data_AF-A0A8B6EA46-F1
#
_entry.id   AF-A0A8B6EA46-F1
#
_cell.length_a   1.000
_cell.length_b   1.000
_cell.length_c   1.000
_cell.angle_alpha   90.00
_cell.angle_beta   90.00
_cell.angle_gamma   90.00
#
_symmetry.space_group_name_H-M   'P 1'
#
loop_
_entity.id
_entity.type
_entity.pdbx_description
1 polymer ?
#
loop_
_entity_poly.entity_id
_entity_poly.type
_entity_poly.pdbx_seq_one_letter_code
_entity_poly.pdbx_strand_id
1 'polypeptide(L)'
;MGLVKSHGGHGNGPHIKDRECEINVIHADNDASTTARLEVEFGNIQKKDDQNHVKKGLSTSLYNISKSYKELQKDETKQYILRCFMYAIKGGDNEDDIKMGLQRIVPHIFGSHENCKDADWCSYHQNPEKFMYKSLPNGKPLKSEGLKVELNNLVTKMIGRSNSLNDLGSTQSNESFNQLVSVKAPKSRSMKQQTSLQGNLQWQFRLEGKTYGSQMEFDQQQDPELTTEIPLPFNLDGTECKVFFDLETTGLGRNSDIIQIAAKSYSNNFNRYVVPRVDIQIEASKITGITYSHGTNKMYVRGQIVEPVSIHKALLDFIQFLKEQNQPIVLGHNICNFDIPVIVNKLKEYNLFSTFAETVKGFIDTMKVARKYIPKHDVENYKQQTLVQQFVGENYLAHNAIEDVNSLKTLYDNKLALLVKSDDVFAISYHNCMDSYSGLLSSKIVSRPVCMQLAKDGISLKHLKLASVRDVNGLKFVLQDHKIPPKSVKCIQDYFQTEE
;
A
#
# COMPACT_ATOMS: atom_id res chain seq x y z
N MET A 1 -8.49 -9.36 23.17
CA MET A 1 -8.46 -7.89 23.26
C MET A 1 -9.83 -7.34 22.85
N GLY A 2 -10.66 -6.97 23.83
CA GLY A 2 -11.91 -6.24 23.60
C GLY A 2 -11.64 -4.73 23.71
N LEU A 3 -12.01 -3.96 22.68
CA LEU A 3 -11.86 -2.50 22.64
C LEU A 3 -13.16 -1.83 23.10
N VAL A 4 -13.07 -0.96 24.11
CA VAL A 4 -14.21 -0.20 24.63
C VAL A 4 -14.02 1.30 24.38
N LYS A 5 -15.09 1.93 23.92
CA LYS A 5 -15.24 3.36 23.64
C LYS A 5 -15.56 4.13 24.93
N SER A 6 -15.00 5.32 25.10
CA SER A 6 -15.64 6.38 25.89
C SER A 6 -16.05 7.51 24.95
N HIS A 7 -17.32 7.90 24.98
CA HIS A 7 -17.83 9.14 24.37
C HIS A 7 -18.35 10.02 25.51
N GLY A 8 -17.78 11.22 25.63
CA GLY A 8 -18.35 12.28 26.45
C GLY A 8 -19.63 12.78 25.80
N GLY A 9 -20.77 12.28 26.26
CA GLY A 9 -22.09 12.77 25.87
C GLY A 9 -23.16 11.92 26.53
N HIS A 10 -24.01 12.54 27.34
CA HIS A 10 -25.15 11.90 28.00
C HIS A 10 -26.02 11.12 26.99
N GLY A 11 -25.85 9.80 26.99
CA GLY A 11 -26.60 8.87 26.16
C GLY A 11 -26.04 7.47 26.37
N ASN A 12 -26.74 6.65 27.15
CA ASN A 12 -26.41 5.29 27.59
C ASN A 12 -25.51 4.49 26.61
N GLY A 13 -24.24 4.30 26.99
CA GLY A 13 -23.30 3.41 26.33
C GLY A 13 -23.54 1.93 26.71
N PRO A 14 -23.09 0.98 25.88
CA PRO A 14 -23.37 -0.44 26.09
C PRO A 14 -22.60 -0.98 27.31
N HIS A 15 -23.31 -1.67 28.20
CA HIS A 15 -22.77 -2.34 29.37
C HIS A 15 -21.77 -3.44 28.97
N ILE A 16 -20.49 -3.26 29.29
CA ILE A 16 -19.50 -4.35 29.34
C ILE A 16 -19.67 -5.06 30.68
N LYS A 17 -20.65 -5.97 30.76
CA LYS A 17 -20.75 -6.94 31.86
C LYS A 17 -20.80 -8.39 31.40
N ASP A 18 -20.82 -8.65 30.08
CA ASP A 18 -21.16 -9.98 29.57
C ASP A 18 -19.96 -10.90 29.27
N ARG A 19 -18.72 -10.48 29.56
CA ARG A 19 -17.55 -11.38 29.52
C ARG A 19 -16.56 -10.99 30.61
N GLU A 20 -16.22 -11.95 31.47
CA GLU A 20 -15.12 -11.86 32.44
C GLU A 20 -13.79 -11.60 31.70
N CYS A 21 -13.49 -10.32 31.45
CA CYS A 21 -12.23 -9.87 30.89
C CYS A 21 -11.65 -8.83 31.84
N GLU A 22 -10.59 -9.19 32.57
CA GLU A 22 -9.79 -8.23 33.33
C GLU A 22 -9.05 -7.32 32.34
N ILE A 23 -9.27 -6.01 32.46
CA ILE A 23 -8.62 -4.98 31.63
C ILE A 23 -7.48 -4.38 32.45
N ASN A 24 -6.24 -4.80 32.15
CA ASN A 24 -5.05 -4.40 32.93
C ASN A 24 -4.22 -3.30 32.26
N VAL A 25 -4.37 -3.06 30.95
CA VAL A 25 -3.55 -2.11 30.17
C VAL A 25 -4.39 -1.30 29.19
N ILE A 26 -4.16 0.02 29.12
CA ILE A 26 -4.84 0.93 28.19
C ILE A 26 -3.85 1.79 27.39
N HIS A 27 -4.14 1.91 26.08
CA HIS A 27 -3.46 2.81 25.15
C HIS A 27 -4.39 3.98 24.80
N ALA A 28 -4.14 5.18 25.33
CA ALA A 28 -5.00 6.35 25.14
C ALA A 28 -4.22 7.67 25.30
N ASP A 29 -4.79 8.78 24.80
CA ASP A 29 -4.22 10.12 24.91
C ASP A 29 -3.83 10.50 26.36
N ASN A 30 -2.80 11.33 26.50
CA ASN A 30 -2.30 11.83 27.80
C ASN A 30 -3.20 12.91 28.45
N ASP A 31 -4.52 12.72 28.36
CA ASP A 31 -5.51 13.47 29.12
C ASP A 31 -5.65 12.90 30.55
N ALA A 32 -5.37 13.74 31.54
CA ALA A 32 -5.47 13.40 32.96
C ALA A 32 -6.91 13.06 33.40
N SER A 33 -7.93 13.63 32.74
CA SER A 33 -9.34 13.45 33.10
C SER A 33 -9.89 12.08 32.68
N THR A 34 -9.46 11.57 31.53
CA THR A 34 -9.78 10.20 31.08
C THR A 34 -9.09 9.15 31.95
N THR A 35 -7.86 9.43 32.39
CA THR A 35 -7.08 8.52 33.25
C THR A 35 -7.71 8.38 34.64
N ALA A 36 -8.10 9.48 35.28
CA ALA A 36 -8.74 9.46 36.60
C ALA A 36 -10.10 8.73 36.63
N ARG A 37 -10.87 8.78 35.53
CA ARG A 37 -12.13 8.04 35.42
C ARG A 37 -11.93 6.53 35.32
N LEU A 38 -10.92 6.10 34.58
CA LEU A 38 -10.63 4.69 34.34
C LEU A 38 -10.07 4.02 35.61
N GLU A 39 -9.24 4.72 36.38
CA GLU A 39 -8.74 4.24 37.69
C GLU A 39 -9.88 3.98 38.69
N VAL A 40 -10.93 4.81 38.69
CA VAL A 40 -12.12 4.63 39.55
C VAL A 40 -12.96 3.41 39.13
N GLU A 41 -13.04 3.14 37.83
CA GLU A 41 -13.97 2.13 37.28
C GLU A 41 -13.37 0.72 37.16
N PHE A 42 -12.05 0.62 37.00
CA PHE A 42 -11.35 -0.66 36.75
C PHE A 42 -10.15 -0.91 37.69
N GLY A 43 -9.88 -0.01 38.64
CA GLY A 43 -8.75 -0.14 39.55
C GLY A 43 -7.40 0.06 38.86
N ASN A 44 -6.46 -0.88 39.07
CA ASN A 44 -5.02 -0.74 38.82
C ASN A 44 -4.63 -0.83 37.31
N ILE A 45 -5.18 0.04 36.47
CA ILE A 45 -4.87 0.09 35.04
C ILE A 45 -3.48 0.69 34.81
N GLN A 46 -2.64 -0.03 34.07
CA GLN A 46 -1.37 0.51 33.58
C GLN A 46 -1.57 1.24 32.25
N LYS A 47 -1.12 2.51 32.20
CA LYS A 47 -1.13 3.33 30.97
C LYS A 47 0.21 3.24 30.26
N LYS A 48 0.20 2.92 28.97
CA LYS A 48 1.40 2.88 28.12
C LYS A 48 1.42 4.07 27.15
N ASP A 49 2.61 4.61 26.88
CA ASP A 49 2.76 5.70 25.92
C ASP A 49 2.51 5.21 24.48
N ASP A 50 1.92 6.09 23.67
CA ASP A 50 1.69 5.87 22.25
C ASP A 50 2.88 6.37 21.41
N GLN A 51 3.25 5.59 20.39
CA GLN A 51 4.38 5.88 19.53
C GLN A 51 4.26 7.24 18.81
N ASN A 52 3.07 7.60 18.33
CA ASN A 52 2.83 8.84 17.60
C ASN A 52 2.88 10.03 18.54
N HIS A 53 2.34 9.86 19.75
CA HIS A 53 2.42 10.86 20.79
C HIS A 53 3.87 11.14 21.23
N VAL A 54 4.68 10.09 21.43
CA VAL A 54 6.11 10.21 21.76
C VAL A 54 6.86 10.92 20.64
N LYS A 55 6.66 10.51 19.38
CA LYS A 55 7.27 11.15 18.21
C LYS A 55 6.88 12.63 18.09
N LYS A 56 5.60 12.97 18.28
CA LYS A 56 5.08 14.34 18.23
C LYS A 56 5.65 15.21 19.36
N GLY A 57 5.76 14.66 20.56
CA GLY A 57 6.40 15.31 21.71
C GLY A 57 7.86 15.65 21.42
N LEU A 58 8.65 14.67 20.96
CA LEU A 58 10.05 14.88 20.56
C LEU A 58 10.19 15.91 19.44
N SER A 59 9.36 15.81 18.39
CA SER A 59 9.35 16.77 17.28
C SER A 59 9.06 18.20 17.75
N THR A 60 8.14 18.36 18.71
CA THR A 60 7.79 19.67 19.28
C THR A 60 8.94 20.23 20.12
N SER A 61 9.60 19.38 20.92
CA SER A 61 10.79 19.77 21.69
C SER A 61 11.93 20.21 20.79
N LEU A 62 12.25 19.45 19.74
CA LEU A 62 13.30 19.80 18.77
C LEU A 62 12.97 21.06 17.99
N TYR A 63 11.71 21.28 17.63
CA TYR A 63 11.27 22.52 17.01
C TYR A 63 11.48 23.73 17.94
N ASN A 64 11.15 23.61 19.22
CA ASN A 64 11.35 24.70 20.18
C ASN A 64 12.85 25.00 20.40
N ILE A 65 13.69 23.97 20.52
CA ILE A 65 15.15 24.14 20.59
C ILE A 65 15.67 24.83 19.33
N SER A 66 15.16 24.46 18.14
CA SER A 66 15.62 25.04 16.88
C SER A 66 15.46 26.56 16.80
N LYS A 67 14.46 27.14 17.48
CA LYS A 67 14.25 28.59 17.53
C LYS A 67 15.47 29.34 18.09
N SER A 68 16.20 28.72 19.02
CA SER A 68 17.36 29.31 19.69
C SER A 68 18.70 28.90 19.07
N TYR A 69 18.74 27.83 18.27
CA TYR A 69 19.99 27.27 17.72
C TYR A 69 19.92 27.06 16.20
N LYS A 70 20.73 27.83 15.46
CA LYS A 70 20.80 27.78 13.99
C LYS A 70 21.17 26.41 13.43
N GLU A 71 21.93 25.61 14.19
CA GLU A 71 22.33 24.25 13.82
C GLU A 71 21.12 23.29 13.63
N LEU A 72 19.98 23.54 14.30
CA LEU A 72 18.72 22.79 14.12
C LEU A 72 17.68 23.48 13.24
N GLN A 73 17.98 24.63 12.64
CA GLN A 73 16.99 25.31 11.79
C GLN A 73 16.67 24.50 10.52
N LYS A 74 17.68 23.79 10.00
CA LYS A 74 17.51 22.85 8.87
C LYS A 74 16.59 21.70 9.27
N ASP A 75 15.61 21.41 8.42
CA ASP A 75 14.63 20.37 8.71
C ASP A 75 15.26 18.98 8.75
N GLU A 76 16.25 18.74 7.89
CA GLU A 76 16.99 17.50 7.79
C GLU A 76 17.72 17.16 9.10
N THR A 77 18.32 18.16 9.76
CA THR A 77 18.99 17.99 11.06
C THR A 77 18.00 17.61 12.16
N LYS A 78 16.82 18.26 12.21
CA LYS A 78 15.77 17.95 13.19
C LYS A 78 15.24 16.53 12.99
N GLN A 79 14.96 16.15 11.75
CA GLN A 79 14.47 14.81 11.42
C GLN A 79 15.51 13.73 11.71
N TYR A 80 16.79 14.01 11.49
CA TYR A 80 17.88 13.10 11.85
C TYR A 80 17.97 12.87 13.36
N ILE A 81 17.97 13.94 14.15
CA ILE A 81 18.00 13.82 15.62
C ILE A 81 16.75 13.08 16.10
N LEU A 82 15.56 13.44 15.61
CA LEU A 82 14.30 12.75 15.93
C LEU A 82 14.38 11.24 15.65
N ARG A 83 14.95 10.84 14.51
CA ARG A 83 15.17 9.42 14.18
C ARG A 83 16.10 8.73 15.17
N CYS A 84 17.20 9.37 15.57
CA CYS A 84 18.12 8.81 16.56
C CYS A 84 17.41 8.48 17.89
N PHE A 85 16.55 9.38 18.37
CA PHE A 85 15.72 9.15 19.56
C PHE A 85 14.75 7.99 19.36
N MET A 86 14.03 7.95 18.23
CA MET A 86 13.06 6.89 17.97
C MET A 86 13.72 5.52 17.79
N TYR A 87 14.92 5.44 17.20
CA TYR A 87 15.66 4.19 17.06
C TYR A 87 16.18 3.68 18.41
N ALA A 88 16.70 4.57 19.27
CA ALA A 88 17.11 4.17 20.62
C ALA A 88 15.93 3.62 21.45
N ILE A 89 14.73 4.17 21.25
CA ILE A 89 13.52 3.71 21.97
C ILE A 89 12.97 2.41 21.38
N LYS A 90 12.96 2.26 20.05
CA LYS A 90 12.40 1.07 19.38
C LYS A 90 13.34 -0.13 19.35
N GLY A 91 14.64 0.10 19.37
CA GLY A 91 15.65 -0.94 19.29
C GLY A 91 16.07 -1.51 20.65
N GLY A 92 15.48 -1.05 21.75
CA GLY A 92 15.74 -1.60 23.08
C GLY A 92 14.66 -2.59 23.49
N ASP A 93 15.06 -3.78 23.92
CA ASP A 93 14.15 -4.84 24.37
C ASP A 93 13.69 -4.65 25.83
N ASN A 94 14.43 -3.84 26.59
CA ASN A 94 14.13 -3.51 27.98
C ASN A 94 14.51 -2.04 28.33
N GLU A 95 14.19 -1.63 29.55
CA GLU A 95 14.44 -0.27 30.04
C GLU A 95 15.92 0.13 29.96
N ASP A 96 16.84 -0.80 30.23
CA ASP A 96 18.28 -0.55 30.25
C ASP A 96 18.84 -0.39 28.83
N ASP A 97 18.33 -1.15 27.86
CA ASP A 97 18.69 -0.98 26.44
C ASP A 97 18.24 0.38 25.91
N ILE A 98 17.03 0.82 26.27
CA ILE A 98 16.50 2.14 25.89
C ILE A 98 17.36 3.25 26.50
N LYS A 99 17.69 3.14 27.80
CA LYS A 99 18.57 4.10 28.50
C LYS A 99 19.94 4.18 27.82
N MET A 100 20.54 3.04 27.56
CA MET A 100 21.84 2.92 26.91
C MET A 100 21.81 3.51 25.50
N GLY A 101 20.79 3.20 24.71
CA GLY A 101 20.58 3.78 23.37
C GLY A 101 20.46 5.30 23.41
N LEU A 102 19.65 5.84 24.32
CA LEU A 102 19.42 7.28 24.46
C LEU A 102 20.68 8.05 24.89
N GLN A 103 21.46 7.48 25.83
CA GLN A 103 22.71 8.09 26.32
C GLN A 103 23.79 8.21 25.24
N ARG A 104 23.75 7.37 24.21
CA ARG A 104 24.73 7.36 23.11
C ARG A 104 24.46 8.44 22.05
N ILE A 105 23.23 8.95 21.96
CA ILE A 105 22.79 9.88 20.90
C ILE A 105 23.60 11.18 20.92
N VAL A 106 23.63 11.87 22.06
CA VAL A 106 24.24 13.21 22.15
C VAL A 106 25.76 13.14 21.99
N PRO A 107 26.51 12.24 22.66
CA PRO A 107 27.93 12.07 22.38
C PRO A 107 28.21 11.83 20.90
N HIS A 108 27.43 10.95 20.25
CA HIS A 108 27.62 10.58 18.84
C HIS A 108 27.45 11.76 17.89
N ILE A 109 26.37 12.55 18.00
CA ILE A 109 26.11 13.68 17.08
C ILE A 109 27.08 14.86 17.28
N PHE A 110 27.79 14.90 18.41
CA PHE A 110 28.83 15.89 18.74
C PHE A 110 30.26 15.37 18.49
N GLY A 111 30.43 14.21 17.85
CA GLY A 111 31.75 13.72 17.44
C GLY A 111 32.43 12.76 18.42
N SER A 112 31.80 12.44 19.55
CA SER A 112 32.33 11.45 20.49
C SER A 112 31.77 10.06 20.17
N HIS A 113 32.65 9.16 19.72
CA HIS A 113 32.29 7.79 19.34
C HIS A 113 32.65 6.73 20.39
N GLU A 114 33.05 7.14 21.59
CA GLU A 114 33.50 6.24 22.67
C GLU A 114 32.43 5.21 23.06
N ASN A 115 31.17 5.63 23.11
CA ASN A 115 30.06 4.81 23.58
C ASN A 115 29.28 4.09 22.47
N CYS A 116 29.80 4.04 21.24
CA CYS A 116 29.11 3.43 20.09
C CYS A 116 29.98 2.42 19.34
N LYS A 117 30.93 1.79 20.05
CA LYS A 117 31.85 0.80 19.47
C LYS A 117 31.17 -0.54 19.16
N ASP A 118 30.21 -0.91 19.99
CA ASP A 118 29.35 -2.08 19.92
C ASP A 118 28.04 -1.81 19.15
N ALA A 119 27.92 -0.64 18.52
CA ALA A 119 26.71 -0.23 17.83
C ALA A 119 26.81 -0.48 16.31
N ASP A 120 26.00 -1.41 15.80
CA ASP A 120 25.99 -1.80 14.38
C ASP A 120 25.67 -0.64 13.41
N TRP A 121 25.01 0.40 13.90
CA TRP A 121 24.65 1.59 13.13
C TRP A 121 25.77 2.63 13.01
N CYS A 122 26.86 2.49 13.76
CA CYS A 122 27.97 3.44 13.77
C CYS A 122 29.17 2.93 12.94
N SER A 123 29.30 3.41 11.71
CA SER A 123 30.42 3.03 10.83
C SER A 123 31.74 3.77 11.10
N TYR A 124 31.77 4.68 12.08
CA TYR A 124 32.97 5.46 12.41
C TYR A 124 34.16 4.55 12.75
N HIS A 125 33.94 3.52 13.58
CA HIS A 125 34.99 2.58 13.99
C HIS A 125 35.45 1.65 12.86
N GLN A 126 34.69 1.56 11.77
CA GLN A 126 35.06 0.78 10.58
C GLN A 126 35.92 1.60 9.61
N ASN A 127 35.62 2.89 9.43
CA ASN A 127 36.40 3.77 8.56
C ASN A 127 36.31 5.26 9.01
N PRO A 128 37.16 5.70 9.95
CA PRO A 128 37.12 7.06 10.48
C PRO A 128 37.36 8.14 9.41
N GLU A 129 38.20 7.86 8.41
CA GLU A 129 38.59 8.82 7.38
C GLU A 129 37.47 9.13 6.39
N LYS A 130 36.56 8.17 6.16
CA LYS A 130 35.40 8.32 5.26
C LYS A 130 34.09 8.56 6.00
N PHE A 131 34.10 8.59 7.34
CA PHE A 131 32.90 8.77 8.14
C PHE A 131 32.35 10.19 7.98
N MET A 132 31.10 10.30 7.55
CA MET A 132 30.39 11.56 7.44
C MET A 132 28.97 11.43 7.98
N TYR A 133 28.53 12.45 8.72
CA TYR A 133 27.17 12.53 9.21
C TYR A 133 26.22 12.92 8.09
N LYS A 134 25.57 11.94 7.46
CA LYS A 134 24.73 12.11 6.25
C LYS A 134 23.69 13.24 6.34
N SER A 135 23.18 13.54 7.54
CA SER A 135 22.11 14.51 7.76
C SER A 135 22.47 15.64 8.73
N LEU A 136 23.75 15.78 9.10
CA LEU A 136 24.23 16.96 9.83
C LEU A 136 24.87 17.98 8.86
N PRO A 137 24.89 19.27 9.21
CA PRO A 137 25.45 20.31 8.34
C PRO A 137 26.89 19.99 7.90
N ASN A 138 27.11 19.96 6.58
CA ASN A 138 28.42 19.70 5.95
C ASN A 138 29.05 18.35 6.31
N GLY A 139 28.26 17.35 6.73
CA GLY A 139 28.77 16.04 7.09
C GLY A 139 29.57 16.02 8.40
N LYS A 140 29.53 17.10 9.19
CA LYS A 140 30.36 17.34 10.37
C LYS A 140 29.54 17.27 11.66
N PRO A 141 30.18 16.97 12.80
CA PRO A 141 29.51 16.97 14.10
C PRO A 141 29.01 18.37 14.48
N LEU A 142 27.97 18.40 15.31
CA LEU A 142 27.47 19.64 15.91
C LEU A 142 28.50 20.22 16.87
N LYS A 143 28.46 21.55 17.09
CA LYS A 143 29.51 22.26 17.84
C LYS A 143 29.00 23.15 18.96
N SER A 144 27.73 23.54 18.96
CA SER A 144 27.19 24.41 20.01
C SER A 144 27.09 23.68 21.35
N GLU A 145 27.87 24.13 22.34
CA GLU A 145 27.81 23.56 23.70
C GLU A 145 26.47 23.82 24.38
N GLY A 146 25.84 24.99 24.14
CA GLY A 146 24.49 25.29 24.62
C GLY A 146 23.45 24.31 24.06
N LEU A 147 23.57 23.97 22.77
CA LEU A 147 22.70 22.98 22.15
C LEU A 147 22.92 21.57 22.71
N LYS A 148 24.18 21.20 22.98
CA LYS A 148 24.54 19.92 23.60
C LYS A 148 23.88 19.77 24.96
N VAL A 149 23.84 20.84 25.76
CA VAL A 149 23.13 20.85 27.06
C VAL A 149 21.63 20.63 26.86
N GLU A 150 20.99 21.35 25.94
CA GLU A 150 19.54 21.20 25.67
C GLU A 150 19.17 19.79 25.18
N LEU A 151 19.99 19.19 24.31
CA LEU A 151 19.75 17.83 23.84
C LEU A 151 20.01 16.78 24.94
N ASN A 152 20.99 17.00 25.82
CA ASN A 152 21.19 16.17 27.00
C ASN A 152 20.02 16.27 27.99
N ASN A 153 19.46 17.48 28.18
CA ASN A 153 18.26 17.65 29.00
C ASN A 153 17.07 16.87 28.42
N LEU A 154 16.93 16.85 27.09
CA LEU A 154 15.92 16.04 26.40
C LEU A 154 16.17 14.53 26.60
N VAL A 155 17.42 14.07 26.48
CA VAL A 155 17.80 12.67 26.77
C VAL A 155 17.44 12.29 28.21
N THR A 156 17.82 13.10 29.20
CA THR A 156 17.51 12.86 30.62
C THR A 156 15.99 12.77 30.85
N LYS A 157 15.21 13.64 30.20
CA LYS A 157 13.74 13.62 30.27
C LYS A 157 13.15 12.32 29.70
N MET A 158 13.72 11.79 28.63
CA MET A 158 13.29 10.52 28.03
C MET A 158 13.71 9.32 28.86
N ILE A 159 14.94 9.32 29.40
CA ILE A 159 15.44 8.30 30.32
C ILE A 159 14.57 8.21 31.58
N GLY A 160 14.16 9.35 32.15
CA GLY A 160 13.26 9.39 33.31
C GLY A 160 11.87 8.80 33.05
N ARG A 161 11.52 8.52 31.79
CA ARG A 161 10.26 7.90 31.36
C ARG A 161 10.46 6.54 30.68
N SER A 162 11.68 5.98 30.70
CA SER A 162 12.03 4.75 29.98
C SER A 162 11.12 3.55 30.30
N ASN A 163 10.64 3.43 31.54
CA ASN A 163 9.64 2.42 31.93
C ASN A 163 8.34 2.47 31.11
N SER A 164 7.87 3.66 30.73
CA SER A 164 6.66 3.84 29.91
C SER A 164 6.92 3.76 28.41
N LEU A 165 8.19 3.71 28.00
CA LEU A 165 8.64 3.65 26.61
C LEU A 165 8.98 2.23 26.15
N ASN A 166 9.06 1.27 27.09
CA ASN A 166 9.19 -0.14 26.78
C ASN A 166 7.82 -0.66 26.30
N ASP A 167 7.73 -1.15 25.05
CA ASP A 167 6.49 -1.63 24.41
C ASP A 167 5.45 -0.53 24.06
N LEU A 168 5.84 0.39 23.17
CA LEU A 168 4.97 1.45 22.63
C LEU A 168 3.84 0.87 21.75
N GLY A 169 2.59 1.12 22.12
CA GLY A 169 1.41 0.78 21.31
C GLY A 169 1.16 1.77 20.16
N SER A 170 0.15 1.47 19.33
CA SER A 170 -0.31 2.35 18.22
C SER A 170 -1.80 2.69 18.35
N THR A 171 -2.13 3.98 18.42
CA THR A 171 -3.51 4.52 18.42
C THR A 171 -4.07 4.79 17.01
N GLN A 172 -3.33 4.45 15.95
CA GLN A 172 -3.65 4.86 14.57
C GLN A 172 -5.06 4.43 14.11
N SER A 173 -5.48 3.22 14.49
CA SER A 173 -6.83 2.71 14.20
C SER A 173 -7.93 3.51 14.90
N ASN A 174 -7.66 3.97 16.12
CA ASN A 174 -8.62 4.78 16.90
C ASN A 174 -8.70 6.21 16.38
N GLU A 175 -7.58 6.81 16.00
CA GLU A 175 -7.55 8.16 15.42
C GLU A 175 -8.24 8.21 14.06
N SER A 176 -7.98 7.20 13.20
CA SER A 176 -8.67 7.04 11.92
C SER A 176 -10.19 6.92 12.11
N PHE A 177 -10.62 6.11 13.08
CA PHE A 177 -12.03 5.94 13.42
C PHE A 177 -12.67 7.24 13.97
N ASN A 178 -12.01 7.91 14.91
CA ASN A 178 -12.52 9.15 15.52
C ASN A 178 -12.65 10.29 14.49
N GLN A 179 -11.72 10.39 13.54
CA GLN A 179 -11.82 11.34 12.43
C GLN A 179 -12.97 11.00 11.47
N LEU A 180 -13.22 9.72 11.23
CA LEU A 180 -14.33 9.29 10.38
C LEU A 180 -15.70 9.57 11.03
N VAL A 181 -15.78 9.49 12.36
CA VAL A 181 -16.98 9.85 13.15
C VAL A 181 -17.19 11.37 13.20
N SER A 182 -16.12 12.16 13.38
CA SER A 182 -16.22 13.64 13.44
C SER A 182 -16.72 14.24 12.13
N VAL A 183 -16.39 13.63 10.99
CA VAL A 183 -16.85 14.03 9.65
C VAL A 183 -18.33 13.68 9.43
N LYS A 184 -18.88 12.69 10.15
CA LYS A 184 -20.26 12.20 9.99
C LYS A 184 -21.23 12.71 11.06
N ALA A 185 -20.79 13.52 12.03
CA ALA A 185 -21.63 14.10 13.07
C ALA A 185 -22.36 15.37 12.57
N PRO A 186 -23.72 15.40 12.44
CA PRO A 186 -24.44 16.46 11.75
C PRO A 186 -24.54 17.82 12.48
N LYS A 187 -24.15 17.92 13.75
CA LYS A 187 -24.57 19.04 14.63
C LYS A 187 -23.56 20.18 14.84
N SER A 188 -22.43 20.24 14.14
CA SER A 188 -21.41 21.29 14.39
C SER A 188 -21.16 22.30 13.26
N ARG A 189 -21.92 22.31 12.15
CA ARG A 189 -21.59 23.17 11.00
C ARG A 189 -22.72 24.14 10.61
N SER A 190 -22.58 25.39 11.08
CA SER A 190 -23.22 26.56 10.47
C SER A 190 -22.56 26.86 9.12
N MET A 191 -23.39 27.21 8.14
CA MET A 191 -23.17 27.15 6.69
C MET A 191 -22.27 28.29 6.12
N LYS A 192 -21.29 28.81 6.88
CA LYS A 192 -20.47 29.98 6.46
C LYS A 192 -18.94 29.75 6.33
N GLN A 193 -18.42 28.54 6.55
CA GLN A 193 -16.96 28.27 6.46
C GLN A 193 -16.54 27.26 5.38
N GLN A 194 -17.40 26.93 4.41
CA GLN A 194 -17.05 25.92 3.40
C GLN A 194 -16.05 26.39 2.33
N THR A 195 -15.87 27.70 2.13
CA THR A 195 -15.00 28.22 1.06
C THR A 195 -13.54 28.46 1.45
N SER A 196 -13.20 28.50 2.74
CA SER A 196 -11.80 28.67 3.20
C SER A 196 -11.09 27.38 3.63
N LEU A 197 -11.82 26.27 3.78
CA LEU A 197 -11.25 24.99 4.24
C LEU A 197 -10.72 24.10 3.10
N GLN A 198 -11.27 24.18 1.88
CA GLN A 198 -10.76 23.38 0.75
C GLN A 198 -9.34 23.78 0.32
N GLY A 199 -8.99 25.06 0.44
CA GLY A 199 -7.63 25.55 0.14
C GLY A 199 -6.58 25.17 1.20
N ASN A 200 -6.95 25.14 2.49
CA ASN A 200 -6.02 24.79 3.57
C ASN A 200 -5.85 23.27 3.77
N LEU A 201 -6.86 22.47 3.42
CA LEU A 201 -6.76 21.01 3.44
C LEU A 201 -5.67 20.50 2.49
N GLN A 202 -5.57 21.05 1.27
CA GLN A 202 -4.59 20.61 0.28
C GLN A 202 -3.12 20.91 0.68
N TRP A 203 -2.91 21.91 1.54
CA TRP A 203 -1.59 22.23 2.11
C TRP A 203 -1.22 21.39 3.34
N GLN A 204 -2.17 21.11 4.25
CA GLN A 204 -1.91 20.24 5.41
C GLN A 204 -1.71 18.77 5.03
N PHE A 205 -2.46 18.26 4.03
CA PHE A 205 -2.23 16.90 3.49
C PHE A 205 -0.82 16.71 2.92
N ARG A 206 -0.21 17.77 2.37
CA ARG A 206 1.14 17.71 1.78
C ARG A 206 2.26 17.66 2.83
N LEU A 207 2.01 18.14 4.05
CA LEU A 207 2.94 18.11 5.18
C LEU A 207 2.79 16.84 6.04
N GLU A 208 1.57 16.35 6.24
CA GLU A 208 1.31 15.17 7.10
C GLU A 208 1.53 13.82 6.38
N GLY A 209 1.40 13.78 5.05
CA GLY A 209 1.60 12.56 4.24
C GLY A 209 3.05 12.06 4.14
N LYS A 210 4.04 12.80 4.65
CA LYS A 210 5.44 12.33 4.75
C LYS A 210 5.80 11.66 6.09
N THR A 211 4.87 11.55 7.05
CA THR A 211 5.25 11.21 8.44
C THR A 211 4.70 9.87 8.97
N TYR A 212 3.98 9.10 8.14
CA TYR A 212 3.43 7.80 8.51
C TYR A 212 3.74 6.69 7.50
N GLY A 213 4.99 6.24 7.54
CA GLY A 213 5.33 4.85 7.25
C GLY A 213 6.09 4.31 8.47
N SER A 214 5.51 3.35 9.19
CA SER A 214 6.23 2.50 10.15
C SER A 214 6.32 1.11 9.50
N GLN A 215 7.49 0.75 8.91
CA GLN A 215 8.66 0.08 9.53
C GLN A 215 8.40 -1.44 9.67
N MET A 216 9.25 -2.38 9.23
CA MET A 216 10.71 -2.41 9.18
C MET A 216 11.22 -3.34 8.06
N GLU A 217 12.11 -2.83 7.21
CA GLU A 217 13.22 -3.60 6.64
C GLU A 217 14.38 -2.63 6.45
N PHE A 218 15.59 -3.10 6.75
CA PHE A 218 16.81 -2.31 6.74
C PHE A 218 17.09 -1.78 5.33
N ASP A 219 17.18 -0.44 5.14
CA ASP A 219 18.02 0.05 4.05
C ASP A 219 18.61 1.45 4.32
N GLN A 220 19.87 1.59 3.90
CA GLN A 220 20.64 2.81 3.93
C GLN A 220 20.07 3.79 2.91
N GLN A 221 19.28 4.77 3.32
CA GLN A 221 18.64 5.71 2.38
C GLN A 221 19.65 6.49 1.52
N GLN A 222 19.85 6.01 0.30
CA GLN A 222 20.07 6.82 -0.91
C GLN A 222 18.78 7.59 -1.22
N ASP A 223 18.91 8.65 -2.01
CA ASP A 223 17.82 9.49 -2.52
C ASP A 223 16.63 8.62 -3.00
N PRO A 224 15.36 8.93 -2.65
CA PRO A 224 14.20 8.16 -3.10
C PRO A 224 14.05 8.03 -4.63
N GLU A 225 14.68 8.89 -5.44
CA GLU A 225 14.84 8.61 -6.88
C GLU A 225 15.90 7.51 -7.12
N LEU A 226 17.03 7.52 -6.40
CA LEU A 226 18.11 6.52 -6.48
C LEU A 226 17.83 5.15 -5.83
N THR A 227 16.76 4.97 -5.06
CA THR A 227 16.38 3.66 -4.47
C THR A 227 15.18 2.96 -5.12
N THR A 228 14.46 3.59 -6.05
CA THR A 228 13.36 2.92 -6.76
C THR A 228 13.92 1.74 -7.57
N GLU A 229 13.58 0.51 -7.22
CA GLU A 229 13.95 -0.67 -8.00
C GLU A 229 13.32 -0.58 -9.39
N ILE A 230 14.12 -0.88 -10.42
CA ILE A 230 13.59 -1.02 -11.77
C ILE A 230 13.07 -2.46 -11.87
N PRO A 231 11.76 -2.66 -12.12
CA PRO A 231 11.19 -4.00 -12.20
C PRO A 231 11.94 -4.88 -13.20
N LEU A 232 12.17 -6.14 -12.85
CA LEU A 232 12.71 -7.13 -13.77
C LEU A 232 11.58 -7.76 -14.60
N PRO A 233 11.89 -8.35 -15.77
CA PRO A 233 10.94 -9.15 -16.52
C PRO A 233 10.37 -10.28 -15.66
N PHE A 234 9.09 -10.61 -15.86
CA PHE A 234 8.48 -11.75 -15.17
C PHE A 234 9.20 -13.05 -15.51
N ASN A 235 9.41 -13.88 -14.49
CA ASN A 235 9.88 -15.25 -14.64
C ASN A 235 8.94 -16.21 -13.92
N LEU A 236 8.37 -17.15 -14.70
CA LEU A 236 7.56 -18.24 -14.18
C LEU A 236 8.46 -19.44 -13.95
N ASP A 237 8.59 -19.85 -12.70
CA ASP A 237 9.36 -21.05 -12.33
C ASP A 237 8.46 -22.31 -12.22
N GLY A 238 7.15 -22.13 -12.35
CA GLY A 238 6.16 -23.19 -12.33
C GLY A 238 5.53 -23.43 -10.95
N THR A 239 6.13 -22.90 -9.88
CA THR A 239 5.69 -23.10 -8.48
C THR A 239 4.51 -22.21 -8.08
N GLU A 240 4.17 -21.22 -8.90
CA GLU A 240 3.13 -20.24 -8.59
C GLU A 240 1.75 -20.89 -8.50
N CYS A 241 0.89 -20.38 -7.64
CA CYS A 241 -0.51 -20.75 -7.63
C CYS A 241 -1.26 -20.01 -8.74
N LYS A 242 -2.05 -20.74 -9.53
CA LYS A 242 -2.85 -20.17 -10.62
C LYS A 242 -4.24 -19.92 -10.06
N VAL A 243 -4.67 -18.65 -10.10
CA VAL A 243 -5.96 -18.21 -9.58
C VAL A 243 -6.81 -17.70 -10.72
N PHE A 244 -7.82 -18.48 -11.10
CA PHE A 244 -8.81 -18.10 -12.11
C PHE A 244 -9.78 -17.08 -11.50
N PHE A 245 -10.12 -16.02 -12.22
CA PHE A 245 -10.81 -14.85 -11.67
C PHE A 245 -11.73 -14.22 -12.71
N ASP A 246 -12.89 -13.77 -12.23
CA ASP A 246 -13.90 -13.06 -13.02
C ASP A 246 -14.73 -12.11 -12.13
N LEU A 247 -15.20 -11.01 -12.73
CA LEU A 247 -16.09 -10.04 -12.08
C LEU A 247 -17.42 -9.91 -12.81
N GLU A 248 -18.50 -9.91 -12.05
CA GLU A 248 -19.75 -9.30 -12.51
C GLU A 248 -19.85 -7.86 -12.03
N THR A 249 -20.34 -6.98 -12.92
CA THR A 249 -20.44 -5.54 -12.66
C THR A 249 -21.83 -5.00 -12.97
N THR A 250 -22.13 -3.80 -12.46
CA THR A 250 -23.40 -3.11 -12.77
C THR A 250 -23.54 -2.67 -14.24
N GLY A 251 -22.46 -2.78 -15.04
CA GLY A 251 -22.43 -2.38 -16.45
C GLY A 251 -21.03 -2.51 -17.06
N LEU A 252 -20.89 -2.14 -18.33
CA LEU A 252 -19.65 -2.33 -19.12
C LEU A 252 -18.58 -1.24 -18.93
N GLY A 253 -18.80 -0.29 -18.02
CA GLY A 253 -17.85 0.81 -17.75
C GLY A 253 -16.78 0.41 -16.72
N ARG A 254 -15.56 0.94 -16.87
CA ARG A 254 -14.47 0.71 -15.90
C ARG A 254 -14.70 1.33 -14.51
N ASN A 255 -15.70 2.21 -14.40
CA ASN A 255 -16.11 2.83 -13.14
C ASN A 255 -17.34 2.14 -12.52
N SER A 256 -17.90 1.12 -13.20
CA SER A 256 -19.03 0.34 -12.70
C SER A 256 -18.76 -0.22 -11.31
N ASP A 257 -19.83 -0.49 -10.58
CA ASP A 257 -19.73 -1.18 -9.31
C ASP A 257 -19.58 -2.68 -9.56
N ILE A 258 -18.78 -3.33 -8.71
CA ILE A 258 -18.65 -4.79 -8.70
C ILE A 258 -19.86 -5.33 -7.95
N ILE A 259 -20.51 -6.35 -8.51
CA ILE A 259 -21.66 -7.04 -7.91
C ILE A 259 -21.37 -8.51 -7.58
N GLN A 260 -20.32 -9.09 -8.17
CA GLN A 260 -19.79 -10.39 -7.79
C GLN A 260 -18.28 -10.43 -8.02
N ILE A 261 -17.56 -11.06 -7.10
CA ILE A 261 -16.16 -11.46 -7.27
C ILE A 261 -16.12 -12.97 -7.16
N ALA A 262 -15.69 -13.66 -8.22
CA ALA A 262 -15.41 -15.09 -8.19
C ALA A 262 -13.93 -15.33 -8.45
N ALA A 263 -13.36 -16.27 -7.71
CA ALA A 263 -12.04 -16.78 -8.00
C ALA A 263 -11.90 -18.25 -7.62
N LYS A 264 -10.93 -18.94 -8.24
CA LYS A 264 -10.66 -20.35 -7.98
C LYS A 264 -9.17 -20.63 -8.09
N SER A 265 -8.61 -21.22 -7.04
CA SER A 265 -7.33 -21.93 -7.11
C SER A 265 -7.59 -23.44 -7.29
N TYR A 266 -6.53 -24.24 -7.39
CA TYR A 266 -6.71 -25.69 -7.45
C TYR A 266 -7.24 -26.30 -6.15
N SER A 267 -7.00 -25.64 -5.01
CA SER A 267 -7.41 -26.11 -3.69
C SER A 267 -8.70 -25.45 -3.19
N ASN A 268 -8.92 -24.18 -3.48
CA ASN A 268 -9.94 -23.37 -2.85
C ASN A 268 -10.80 -22.60 -3.86
N ASN A 269 -12.04 -22.32 -3.49
CA ASN A 269 -12.95 -21.48 -4.25
C ASN A 269 -13.27 -20.21 -3.45
N PHE A 270 -13.42 -19.11 -4.16
CA PHE A 270 -13.81 -17.82 -3.62
C PHE A 270 -15.02 -17.29 -4.37
N ASN A 271 -16.04 -16.87 -3.64
CA ASN A 271 -17.19 -16.19 -4.21
C ASN A 271 -17.77 -15.20 -3.20
N ARG A 272 -17.98 -13.95 -3.64
CA ARG A 272 -18.65 -12.90 -2.87
C ARG A 272 -19.56 -12.10 -3.77
N TYR A 273 -20.82 -12.01 -3.36
CA TYR A 273 -21.77 -11.04 -3.91
C TYR A 273 -21.61 -9.70 -3.20
N VAL A 274 -21.76 -8.60 -3.94
CA VAL A 274 -21.44 -7.26 -3.45
C VAL A 274 -22.64 -6.34 -3.62
N VAL A 275 -22.96 -5.58 -2.57
CA VAL A 275 -24.01 -4.57 -2.61
C VAL A 275 -23.62 -3.46 -3.60
N PRO A 276 -24.35 -3.25 -4.71
CA PRO A 276 -24.08 -2.15 -5.60
C PRO A 276 -24.55 -0.82 -4.98
N ARG A 277 -23.88 0.28 -5.31
CA ARG A 277 -24.29 1.64 -4.89
C ARG A 277 -25.20 2.31 -5.91
N VAL A 278 -25.27 1.76 -7.11
CA VAL A 278 -26.09 2.23 -8.23
C VAL A 278 -26.91 1.07 -8.77
N ASP A 279 -28.00 1.38 -9.46
CA ASP A 279 -28.81 0.36 -10.12
C ASP A 279 -27.97 -0.45 -11.13
N ILE A 280 -28.24 -1.76 -11.19
CA ILE A 280 -27.66 -2.64 -12.18
C ILE A 280 -28.35 -2.36 -13.52
N GLN A 281 -27.56 -2.14 -14.58
CA GLN A 281 -28.11 -1.93 -15.92
C GLN A 281 -28.93 -3.13 -16.36
N ILE A 282 -30.03 -2.88 -17.09
CA ILE A 282 -30.96 -3.93 -17.53
C ILE A 282 -30.23 -5.02 -18.32
N GLU A 283 -29.31 -4.63 -19.18
CA GLU A 283 -28.47 -5.53 -19.98
C GLU A 283 -27.56 -6.38 -19.09
N ALA A 284 -26.93 -5.76 -18.07
CA ALA A 284 -26.11 -6.49 -17.11
C ALA A 284 -26.95 -7.49 -16.30
N SER A 285 -28.13 -7.11 -15.82
CA SER A 285 -29.04 -8.03 -15.12
C SER A 285 -29.53 -9.19 -15.99
N LYS A 286 -29.83 -8.94 -17.28
CA LYS A 286 -30.23 -10.00 -18.23
C LYS A 286 -29.12 -11.02 -18.46
N ILE A 287 -27.88 -10.52 -18.57
CA ILE A 287 -26.69 -11.31 -18.85
C ILE A 287 -26.32 -12.13 -17.61
N THR A 288 -26.12 -11.46 -16.47
CA THR A 288 -25.64 -12.08 -15.22
C THR A 288 -26.71 -12.84 -14.44
N GLY A 289 -28.00 -12.51 -14.67
CA GLY A 289 -29.10 -12.95 -13.83
C GLY A 289 -29.11 -12.30 -12.44
N ILE A 290 -28.26 -11.30 -12.18
CA ILE A 290 -28.17 -10.62 -10.88
C ILE A 290 -29.06 -9.38 -10.87
N THR A 291 -29.90 -9.25 -9.85
CA THR A 291 -30.70 -8.05 -9.58
C THR A 291 -30.56 -7.62 -8.13
N TYR A 292 -30.76 -6.34 -7.86
CA TYR A 292 -30.68 -5.77 -6.53
C TYR A 292 -31.85 -4.83 -6.26
N SER A 293 -32.52 -5.00 -5.12
CA SER A 293 -33.62 -4.12 -4.70
C SER A 293 -33.14 -3.20 -3.59
N HIS A 294 -32.86 -1.94 -3.92
CA HIS A 294 -32.42 -0.93 -2.94
C HIS A 294 -33.46 -0.67 -1.84
N GLY A 295 -34.76 -0.76 -2.15
CA GLY A 295 -35.83 -0.57 -1.17
C GLY A 295 -35.95 -1.68 -0.13
N THR A 296 -35.55 -2.91 -0.46
CA THR A 296 -35.60 -4.06 0.47
C THR A 296 -34.22 -4.55 0.92
N ASN A 297 -33.15 -3.99 0.35
CA ASN A 297 -31.76 -4.39 0.55
C ASN A 297 -31.53 -5.89 0.28
N LYS A 298 -32.19 -6.43 -0.76
CA LYS A 298 -32.09 -7.84 -1.16
C LYS A 298 -31.43 -7.97 -2.53
N MET A 299 -30.48 -8.90 -2.63
CA MET A 299 -29.88 -9.32 -3.89
C MET A 299 -30.49 -10.65 -4.34
N TYR A 300 -30.73 -10.79 -5.64
CA TYR A 300 -31.24 -12.00 -6.25
C TYR A 300 -30.30 -12.46 -7.36
N VAL A 301 -30.06 -13.76 -7.45
CA VAL A 301 -29.33 -14.41 -8.54
C VAL A 301 -30.28 -15.42 -9.15
N ARG A 302 -30.72 -15.14 -10.39
CA ARG A 302 -31.70 -15.97 -11.12
C ARG A 302 -32.97 -16.24 -10.30
N GLY A 303 -33.43 -15.22 -9.58
CA GLY A 303 -34.62 -15.26 -8.72
C GLY A 303 -34.39 -15.81 -7.30
N GLN A 304 -33.21 -16.34 -6.98
CA GLN A 304 -32.88 -16.83 -5.64
C GLN A 304 -32.23 -15.75 -4.80
N ILE A 305 -32.65 -15.59 -3.55
CA ILE A 305 -32.07 -14.61 -2.63
C ILE A 305 -30.64 -15.06 -2.25
N VAL A 306 -29.70 -14.13 -2.32
CA VAL A 306 -28.33 -14.31 -1.84
C VAL A 306 -27.97 -13.20 -0.87
N GLU A 307 -27.03 -13.46 0.05
CA GLU A 307 -26.53 -12.48 1.00
C GLU A 307 -25.31 -11.74 0.43
N PRO A 308 -25.41 -10.44 0.10
CA PRO A 308 -24.29 -9.65 -0.37
C PRO A 308 -23.49 -9.03 0.79
N VAL A 309 -22.23 -8.71 0.56
CA VAL A 309 -21.38 -7.94 1.48
C VAL A 309 -21.07 -6.55 0.92
N SER A 310 -20.50 -5.67 1.73
CA SER A 310 -19.97 -4.40 1.22
C SER A 310 -18.75 -4.64 0.34
N ILE A 311 -18.52 -3.76 -0.65
CA ILE A 311 -17.35 -3.84 -1.53
C ILE A 311 -16.03 -3.87 -0.74
N HIS A 312 -15.91 -3.07 0.33
CA HIS A 312 -14.72 -3.06 1.18
C HIS A 312 -14.46 -4.44 1.79
N LYS A 313 -15.50 -5.11 2.32
CA LYS A 313 -15.38 -6.45 2.87
C LYS A 313 -15.03 -7.47 1.78
N ALA A 314 -15.66 -7.40 0.60
CA ALA A 314 -15.37 -8.31 -0.50
C ALA A 314 -13.91 -8.21 -0.96
N LEU A 315 -13.35 -7.00 -1.05
CA LEU A 315 -11.94 -6.78 -1.39
C LEU A 315 -10.99 -7.33 -0.31
N LEU A 316 -11.28 -7.11 0.97
CA LEU A 316 -10.49 -7.67 2.06
C LEU A 316 -10.51 -9.21 2.06
N ASP A 317 -11.70 -9.79 1.93
CA ASP A 317 -11.88 -11.24 1.83
C ASP A 317 -11.12 -11.80 0.61
N PHE A 318 -11.12 -11.10 -0.53
CA PHE A 318 -10.41 -11.53 -1.72
C PHE A 318 -8.89 -11.43 -1.59
N ILE A 319 -8.38 -10.34 -1.01
CA ILE A 319 -6.95 -10.20 -0.68
C ILE A 319 -6.52 -11.33 0.26
N GLN A 320 -7.33 -11.64 1.28
CA GLN A 320 -7.04 -12.72 2.22
C GLN A 320 -6.96 -14.07 1.51
N PHE A 321 -7.93 -14.36 0.64
CA PHE A 321 -7.91 -15.56 -0.20
C PHE A 321 -6.64 -15.67 -1.05
N LEU A 322 -6.18 -14.55 -1.64
CA LEU A 322 -4.95 -14.51 -2.43
C LEU A 322 -3.69 -14.71 -1.57
N LYS A 323 -3.64 -14.15 -0.36
CA LYS A 323 -2.51 -14.32 0.58
C LYS A 323 -2.29 -15.77 1.01
N GLU A 324 -3.35 -16.58 0.98
CA GLU A 324 -3.27 -18.01 1.28
C GLU A 324 -2.67 -18.83 0.12
N GLN A 325 -2.42 -18.21 -1.03
CA GLN A 325 -1.86 -18.86 -2.20
C GLN A 325 -0.36 -18.60 -2.31
N ASN A 326 0.41 -19.60 -2.75
CA ASN A 326 1.84 -19.43 -3.04
C ASN A 326 2.03 -18.54 -4.28
N GLN A 327 2.57 -17.33 -4.12
CA GLN A 327 2.86 -16.37 -5.20
C GLN A 327 1.78 -16.34 -6.31
N PRO A 328 0.54 -15.93 -6.00
CA PRO A 328 -0.57 -16.10 -6.93
C PRO A 328 -0.38 -15.33 -8.23
N ILE A 329 -0.68 -15.99 -9.34
CA ILE A 329 -0.88 -15.38 -10.66
C ILE A 329 -2.37 -15.42 -10.96
N VAL A 330 -2.96 -14.26 -11.21
CA VAL A 330 -4.39 -14.12 -11.47
C VAL A 330 -4.65 -14.22 -12.97
N LEU A 331 -5.48 -15.18 -13.38
CA LEU A 331 -5.86 -15.43 -14.75
C LEU A 331 -7.33 -15.08 -14.94
N GLY A 332 -7.63 -14.33 -15.99
CA GLY A 332 -9.01 -14.07 -16.41
C GLY A 332 -9.08 -13.96 -17.93
N HIS A 333 -10.29 -13.84 -18.46
CA HIS A 333 -10.51 -13.76 -19.90
C HIS A 333 -10.85 -12.32 -20.29
N ASN A 334 -9.99 -11.64 -21.06
CA ASN A 334 -10.09 -10.18 -21.32
C ASN A 334 -9.91 -9.29 -20.06
N ILE A 335 -9.44 -9.89 -18.97
CA ILE A 335 -9.12 -9.31 -17.66
C ILE A 335 -8.28 -8.03 -17.72
N CYS A 336 -7.32 -7.94 -18.65
CA CYS A 336 -6.46 -6.76 -18.75
C CYS A 336 -7.25 -5.51 -19.18
N ASN A 337 -8.30 -5.66 -19.99
CA ASN A 337 -9.04 -4.53 -20.53
C ASN A 337 -10.23 -4.10 -19.67
N PHE A 338 -10.75 -5.01 -18.84
CA PHE A 338 -11.99 -4.80 -18.10
C PHE A 338 -11.83 -5.00 -16.59
N ASP A 339 -11.67 -6.25 -16.14
CA ASP A 339 -11.74 -6.61 -14.73
C ASP A 339 -10.65 -5.94 -13.88
N ILE A 340 -9.39 -5.92 -14.37
CA ILE A 340 -8.29 -5.27 -13.65
C ILE A 340 -8.50 -3.76 -13.50
N PRO A 341 -8.83 -3.00 -14.56
CA PRO A 341 -9.23 -1.61 -14.38
C PRO A 341 -10.34 -1.40 -13.34
N VAL A 342 -11.40 -2.23 -13.37
CA VAL A 342 -12.53 -2.10 -12.44
C VAL A 342 -12.09 -2.35 -10.99
N ILE A 343 -11.41 -3.46 -10.71
CA ILE A 343 -10.98 -3.78 -9.33
C ILE A 343 -9.91 -2.81 -8.84
N VAL A 344 -8.97 -2.37 -9.68
CA VAL A 344 -7.94 -1.38 -9.31
C VAL A 344 -8.58 -0.05 -8.89
N ASN A 345 -9.64 0.38 -9.58
CA ASN A 345 -10.37 1.58 -9.19
C ASN A 345 -10.98 1.44 -7.78
N LYS A 346 -11.59 0.28 -7.47
CA LYS A 346 -12.14 0.04 -6.12
C LYS A 346 -11.03 -0.15 -5.08
N LEU A 347 -9.94 -0.82 -5.39
CA LEU A 347 -8.79 -0.97 -4.50
C LEU A 347 -8.18 0.39 -4.12
N LYS A 348 -8.03 1.30 -5.09
CA LYS A 348 -7.58 2.68 -4.84
C LYS A 348 -8.57 3.45 -3.97
N GLU A 349 -9.87 3.32 -4.23
CA GLU A 349 -10.94 3.96 -3.43
C GLU A 349 -10.84 3.60 -1.93
N TYR A 350 -10.47 2.36 -1.62
CA TYR A 350 -10.37 1.85 -0.25
C TYR A 350 -8.94 1.77 0.30
N ASN A 351 -7.94 2.37 -0.36
CA ASN A 351 -6.53 2.34 0.03
C ASN A 351 -5.95 0.91 0.19
N LEU A 352 -6.41 -0.04 -0.62
CA LEU A 352 -5.99 -1.45 -0.62
C LEU A 352 -5.04 -1.80 -1.79
N PHE A 353 -4.71 -0.84 -2.65
CA PHE A 353 -3.91 -1.08 -3.85
C PHE A 353 -2.53 -1.67 -3.54
N SER A 354 -1.77 -1.07 -2.62
CA SER A 354 -0.41 -1.55 -2.28
C SER A 354 -0.44 -2.98 -1.75
N THR A 355 -1.31 -3.26 -0.77
CA THR A 355 -1.47 -4.60 -0.21
C THR A 355 -1.83 -5.63 -1.27
N PHE A 356 -2.72 -5.29 -2.21
CA PHE A 356 -3.10 -6.19 -3.30
C PHE A 356 -1.95 -6.38 -4.30
N ALA A 357 -1.23 -5.31 -4.65
CA ALA A 357 -0.08 -5.35 -5.55
C ALA A 357 1.08 -6.20 -5.00
N GLU A 358 1.33 -6.15 -3.69
CA GLU A 358 2.34 -6.97 -3.00
C GLU A 358 1.91 -8.45 -2.89
N THR A 359 0.60 -8.72 -2.88
CA THR A 359 0.07 -10.07 -2.75
C THR A 359 0.13 -10.85 -4.07
N VAL A 360 -0.04 -10.17 -5.22
CA VAL A 360 -0.18 -10.82 -6.53
C VAL A 360 1.11 -10.72 -7.33
N LYS A 361 1.67 -11.87 -7.75
CA LYS A 361 2.89 -11.89 -8.57
C LYS A 361 2.65 -11.28 -9.95
N GLY A 362 1.50 -11.53 -10.56
CA GLY A 362 1.14 -10.94 -11.85
C GLY A 362 -0.19 -11.43 -12.38
N PHE A 363 -0.51 -11.01 -13.61
CA PHE A 363 -1.80 -11.28 -14.24
C PHE A 363 -1.60 -11.87 -15.63
N ILE A 364 -2.50 -12.76 -16.04
CA ILE A 364 -2.53 -13.33 -17.39
C ILE A 364 -3.90 -13.09 -18.01
N ASP A 365 -3.90 -12.46 -19.18
CA ASP A 365 -5.10 -12.33 -20.01
C ASP A 365 -5.19 -13.48 -20.99
N THR A 366 -6.04 -14.45 -20.67
CA THR A 366 -6.18 -15.68 -21.44
C THR A 366 -6.73 -15.45 -22.84
N MET A 367 -7.48 -14.36 -23.08
CA MET A 367 -7.91 -13.98 -24.42
C MET A 367 -6.71 -13.52 -25.26
N LYS A 368 -5.76 -12.79 -24.66
CA LYS A 368 -4.53 -12.38 -25.34
C LYS A 368 -3.61 -13.57 -25.62
N VAL A 369 -3.50 -14.51 -24.68
CA VAL A 369 -2.76 -15.77 -24.87
C VAL A 369 -3.37 -16.56 -26.04
N ALA A 370 -4.69 -16.75 -26.05
CA ALA A 370 -5.38 -17.47 -27.12
C ALA A 370 -5.14 -16.80 -28.48
N ARG A 371 -5.30 -15.47 -28.59
CA ARG A 371 -5.03 -14.73 -29.83
C ARG A 371 -3.60 -14.84 -30.33
N LYS A 372 -2.64 -15.00 -29.42
CA LYS A 372 -1.22 -15.04 -29.74
C LYS A 372 -0.77 -16.41 -30.25
N TYR A 373 -1.31 -17.49 -29.70
CA TYR A 373 -0.78 -18.83 -29.93
C TYR A 373 -1.76 -19.80 -30.60
N ILE A 374 -3.06 -19.50 -30.63
CA ILE A 374 -4.06 -20.32 -31.31
C ILE A 374 -4.30 -19.71 -32.70
N PRO A 375 -4.08 -20.45 -33.79
CA PRO A 375 -4.36 -19.97 -35.13
C PRO A 375 -5.83 -19.58 -35.32
N LYS A 376 -6.07 -18.47 -36.03
CA LYS A 376 -7.43 -17.95 -36.25
C LYS A 376 -8.34 -18.93 -37.02
N HIS A 377 -7.77 -19.81 -37.84
CA HIS A 377 -8.55 -20.80 -38.59
C HIS A 377 -9.04 -21.98 -37.73
N ASP A 378 -8.45 -22.19 -36.54
CA ASP A 378 -8.85 -23.25 -35.62
C ASP A 378 -10.06 -22.88 -34.75
N VAL A 379 -10.43 -21.59 -34.72
CA VAL A 379 -11.46 -21.05 -33.83
C VAL A 379 -12.32 -19.98 -34.53
N GLU A 380 -13.64 -20.05 -34.34
CA GLU A 380 -14.58 -19.08 -34.92
C GLU A 380 -14.35 -17.66 -34.37
N ASN A 381 -14.09 -17.55 -33.07
CA ASN A 381 -13.72 -16.31 -32.38
C ASN A 381 -12.99 -16.67 -31.06
N TYR A 382 -12.45 -15.67 -30.37
CA TYR A 382 -11.67 -15.88 -29.14
C TYR A 382 -12.48 -15.58 -27.87
N LYS A 383 -13.81 -15.66 -27.90
CA LYS A 383 -14.62 -15.57 -26.68
C LYS A 383 -14.41 -16.84 -25.86
N GLN A 384 -14.52 -16.74 -24.53
CA GLN A 384 -14.33 -17.88 -23.63
C GLN A 384 -15.20 -19.08 -24.00
N GLN A 385 -16.51 -18.87 -24.18
CA GLN A 385 -17.45 -19.92 -24.58
C GLN A 385 -17.02 -20.67 -25.85
N THR A 386 -16.58 -19.94 -26.87
CA THR A 386 -16.12 -20.52 -28.14
C THR A 386 -14.88 -21.39 -27.92
N LEU A 387 -13.94 -20.92 -27.11
CA LEU A 387 -12.71 -21.67 -26.81
C LEU A 387 -13.00 -22.91 -25.95
N VAL A 388 -13.90 -22.81 -24.96
CA VAL A 388 -14.34 -23.94 -24.15
C VAL A 388 -15.02 -24.98 -25.04
N GLN A 389 -15.96 -24.58 -25.89
CA GLN A 389 -16.62 -25.51 -26.82
C GLN A 389 -15.64 -26.17 -27.78
N GLN A 390 -14.65 -25.42 -28.30
CA GLN A 390 -13.69 -25.95 -29.26
C GLN A 390 -12.68 -26.94 -28.64
N PHE A 391 -12.18 -26.63 -27.44
CA PHE A 391 -11.04 -27.37 -26.85
C PHE A 391 -11.42 -28.29 -25.69
N VAL A 392 -12.57 -28.06 -25.07
CA VAL A 392 -13.11 -28.90 -23.99
C VAL A 392 -14.30 -29.74 -24.48
N GLY A 393 -15.05 -29.23 -25.47
CA GLY A 393 -16.24 -29.91 -26.00
C GLY A 393 -17.52 -29.62 -25.21
N GLU A 394 -17.49 -28.64 -24.30
CA GLU A 394 -18.59 -28.30 -23.39
C GLU A 394 -19.25 -26.96 -23.77
N ASN A 395 -20.57 -26.90 -23.57
CA ASN A 395 -21.31 -25.65 -23.50
C ASN A 395 -21.63 -25.36 -22.04
N TYR A 396 -21.48 -24.10 -21.62
CA TYR A 396 -21.84 -23.68 -20.27
C TYR A 396 -22.60 -22.36 -20.28
N LEU A 397 -23.32 -22.11 -19.18
CA LEU A 397 -24.06 -20.88 -18.96
C LEU A 397 -23.07 -19.78 -18.55
N ALA A 398 -22.45 -19.13 -19.54
CA ALA A 398 -21.63 -17.95 -19.29
C ALA A 398 -22.45 -16.83 -18.65
N HIS A 399 -21.74 -15.90 -18.03
CA HIS A 399 -22.29 -14.78 -17.26
C HIS A 399 -22.82 -15.22 -15.90
N ASN A 400 -22.04 -16.10 -15.29
CA ASN A 400 -22.04 -16.32 -13.85
C ASN A 400 -20.57 -16.48 -13.52
N ALA A 401 -19.99 -15.49 -12.83
CA ALA A 401 -18.57 -15.48 -12.52
C ALA A 401 -18.03 -16.80 -11.96
N ILE A 402 -18.82 -17.59 -11.20
CA ILE A 402 -18.39 -18.93 -10.73
C ILE A 402 -18.24 -19.91 -11.89
N GLU A 403 -19.23 -19.97 -12.79
CA GLU A 403 -19.22 -20.85 -13.96
C GLU A 403 -18.16 -20.42 -14.97
N ASP A 404 -17.97 -19.10 -15.15
CA ASP A 404 -16.91 -18.56 -15.98
C ASP A 404 -15.52 -18.91 -15.43
N VAL A 405 -15.32 -18.81 -14.12
CA VAL A 405 -14.06 -19.20 -13.46
C VAL A 405 -13.81 -20.71 -13.56
N ASN A 406 -14.84 -21.55 -13.35
CA ASN A 406 -14.73 -23.00 -13.50
C ASN A 406 -14.39 -23.40 -14.94
N SER A 407 -15.10 -22.84 -15.91
CA SER A 407 -14.89 -23.13 -17.33
C SER A 407 -13.54 -22.63 -17.82
N LEU A 408 -13.09 -21.47 -17.34
CA LEU A 408 -11.76 -20.94 -17.64
C LEU A 408 -10.65 -21.84 -17.10
N LYS A 409 -10.81 -22.37 -15.87
CA LYS A 409 -9.88 -23.36 -15.32
C LYS A 409 -9.80 -24.59 -16.22
N THR A 410 -10.95 -25.17 -16.58
CA THR A 410 -10.99 -26.36 -17.45
C THR A 410 -10.35 -26.09 -18.80
N LEU A 411 -10.63 -24.95 -19.43
CA LEU A 411 -9.99 -24.53 -20.68
C LEU A 411 -8.47 -24.37 -20.51
N TYR A 412 -8.03 -23.81 -19.38
CA TYR A 412 -6.62 -23.65 -19.09
C TYR A 412 -5.91 -24.99 -19.00
N ASP A 413 -6.44 -25.91 -18.20
CA ASP A 413 -5.88 -27.23 -17.98
C ASP A 413 -5.81 -28.05 -19.29
N ASN A 414 -6.82 -27.94 -20.15
CA ASN A 414 -6.89 -28.70 -21.41
C ASN A 414 -6.06 -28.11 -22.54
N LYS A 415 -5.90 -26.78 -22.60
CA LYS A 415 -5.29 -26.11 -23.77
C LYS A 415 -4.29 -25.03 -23.45
N LEU A 416 -4.58 -24.12 -22.53
CA LEU A 416 -3.79 -22.89 -22.38
C LEU A 416 -2.52 -23.09 -21.53
N ALA A 417 -2.50 -24.05 -20.60
CA ALA A 417 -1.35 -24.32 -19.74
C ALA A 417 -0.07 -24.61 -20.54
N LEU A 418 -0.20 -25.28 -21.69
CA LEU A 418 0.92 -25.59 -22.59
C LEU A 418 1.38 -24.41 -23.45
N LEU A 419 0.58 -23.33 -23.52
CA LEU A 419 0.83 -22.18 -24.39
C LEU A 419 1.36 -20.97 -23.62
N VAL A 420 1.02 -20.84 -22.34
CA VAL A 420 1.41 -19.70 -21.50
C VAL A 420 2.93 -19.65 -21.31
N LYS A 421 3.49 -18.44 -21.45
CA LYS A 421 4.90 -18.15 -21.17
C LYS A 421 5.01 -16.96 -20.22
N SER A 422 6.19 -16.77 -19.64
CA SER A 422 6.47 -15.62 -18.77
C SER A 422 6.18 -14.27 -19.44
N ASP A 423 6.44 -14.15 -20.75
CA ASP A 423 6.16 -12.94 -21.56
C ASP A 423 4.65 -12.61 -21.73
N ASP A 424 3.76 -13.49 -21.26
CA ASP A 424 2.31 -13.29 -21.28
C ASP A 424 1.77 -12.74 -19.95
N VAL A 425 2.61 -12.70 -18.91
CA VAL A 425 2.30 -12.06 -17.63
C VAL A 425 2.35 -10.53 -17.78
N PHE A 426 1.46 -9.83 -17.12
CA PHE A 426 1.49 -8.37 -17.01
C PHE A 426 1.35 -7.93 -15.56
N ALA A 427 2.02 -6.82 -15.22
CA ALA A 427 2.02 -6.20 -13.91
C ALA A 427 0.69 -5.47 -13.65
N ILE A 428 0.29 -5.35 -12.38
CA ILE A 428 -0.87 -4.55 -11.98
C ILE A 428 -0.76 -3.08 -12.40
N SER A 429 0.46 -2.57 -12.51
CA SER A 429 0.77 -1.20 -12.91
C SER A 429 0.65 -0.97 -14.42
N TYR A 430 0.32 -1.99 -15.23
CA TYR A 430 0.29 -1.92 -16.70
C TYR A 430 -0.39 -0.66 -17.25
N HIS A 431 -1.60 -0.32 -16.79
CA HIS A 431 -2.31 0.87 -17.29
C HIS A 431 -1.64 2.18 -16.86
N ASN A 432 -1.21 2.29 -15.59
CA ASN A 432 -0.48 3.47 -15.13
C ASN A 432 0.83 3.66 -15.91
N CYS A 433 1.54 2.56 -16.22
CA CYS A 433 2.75 2.58 -17.04
C CYS A 433 2.45 3.01 -18.47
N MET A 434 1.38 2.47 -19.07
CA MET A 434 0.93 2.89 -20.40
C MET A 434 0.60 4.39 -20.46
N ASP A 435 -0.08 4.92 -19.44
CA ASP A 435 -0.43 6.34 -19.37
C ASP A 435 0.82 7.23 -19.29
N SER A 436 1.87 6.75 -18.61
CA SER A 436 3.16 7.46 -18.51
C SER A 436 3.87 7.64 -19.85
N TYR A 437 3.50 6.86 -20.88
CA TYR A 437 4.09 6.93 -22.23
C TYR A 437 3.30 7.82 -23.20
N SER A 438 2.27 8.53 -22.74
CA SER A 438 1.43 9.38 -23.59
C SER A 438 2.22 10.38 -24.44
N GLY A 439 3.24 11.04 -23.87
CA GLY A 439 4.13 11.97 -24.59
C GLY A 439 5.00 11.30 -25.66
N LEU A 440 5.57 10.12 -25.36
CA LEU A 440 6.35 9.34 -26.34
C LEU A 440 5.49 8.87 -27.52
N LEU A 441 4.24 8.47 -27.24
CA LEU A 441 3.31 7.96 -28.24
C LEU A 441 2.76 9.07 -29.13
N SER A 442 2.39 10.22 -28.56
CA SER A 442 1.89 11.37 -29.33
C SER A 442 2.97 11.91 -30.27
N SER A 443 4.22 11.95 -29.81
CA SER A 443 5.39 12.38 -30.58
C SER A 443 5.94 11.31 -31.53
N LYS A 444 5.33 10.11 -31.58
CA LYS A 444 5.75 8.96 -32.41
C LYS A 444 7.22 8.55 -32.22
N ILE A 445 7.78 8.80 -31.04
CA ILE A 445 9.18 8.50 -30.70
C ILE A 445 9.36 6.99 -30.50
N VAL A 446 8.36 6.36 -29.88
CA VAL A 446 8.33 4.92 -29.61
C VAL A 446 7.02 4.33 -30.11
N SER A 447 7.08 3.13 -30.68
CA SER A 447 5.88 2.42 -31.14
C SER A 447 5.05 1.89 -29.95
N ARG A 448 3.72 1.86 -30.11
CA ARG A 448 2.81 1.30 -29.10
C ARG A 448 3.17 -0.12 -28.64
N PRO A 449 3.59 -1.08 -29.50
CA PRO A 449 4.02 -2.40 -29.06
C PRO A 449 5.21 -2.38 -28.09
N VAL A 450 6.16 -1.46 -28.27
CA VAL A 450 7.31 -1.31 -27.35
C VAL A 450 6.84 -0.81 -25.99
N CYS A 451 5.99 0.22 -25.95
CA CYS A 451 5.40 0.72 -24.71
C CYS A 451 4.57 -0.37 -24.00
N MET A 452 3.80 -1.17 -24.75
CA MET A 452 3.04 -2.28 -24.20
C MET A 452 3.95 -3.35 -23.58
N GLN A 453 5.08 -3.67 -24.21
CA GLN A 453 6.03 -4.64 -23.69
C GLN A 453 6.67 -4.14 -22.38
N LEU A 454 7.10 -2.88 -22.33
CA LEU A 454 7.63 -2.28 -21.11
C LEU A 454 6.59 -2.19 -19.99
N ALA A 455 5.37 -1.75 -20.32
CA ALA A 455 4.29 -1.62 -19.36
C ALA A 455 3.84 -2.98 -18.80
N LYS A 456 3.91 -4.06 -19.61
CA LYS A 456 3.66 -5.42 -19.12
C LYS A 456 4.59 -5.76 -17.98
N ASP A 457 5.87 -5.44 -18.09
CA ASP A 457 6.86 -5.72 -17.06
C ASP A 457 6.88 -4.66 -15.94
N GLY A 458 5.88 -3.76 -15.90
CA GLY A 458 5.79 -2.72 -14.86
C GLY A 458 6.77 -1.56 -15.05
N ILE A 459 7.44 -1.46 -16.20
CA ILE A 459 8.32 -0.34 -16.53
C ILE A 459 7.48 0.86 -16.93
N SER A 460 7.76 2.02 -16.32
CA SER A 460 7.12 3.30 -16.59
C SER A 460 8.15 4.27 -17.20
N LEU A 461 7.70 5.43 -17.69
CA LEU A 461 8.62 6.46 -18.17
C LEU A 461 9.59 6.92 -17.07
N LYS A 462 9.14 6.95 -15.81
CA LYS A 462 9.98 7.30 -14.66
C LYS A 462 11.09 6.28 -14.44
N HIS A 463 10.82 4.98 -14.60
CA HIS A 463 11.84 3.94 -14.50
C HIS A 463 12.90 4.08 -15.59
N LEU A 464 12.50 4.42 -16.82
CA LEU A 464 13.44 4.66 -17.92
C LEU A 464 14.31 5.91 -17.70
N LYS A 465 13.71 7.01 -17.24
CA LYS A 465 14.45 8.24 -16.89
C LYS A 465 15.45 7.96 -15.78
N LEU A 466 15.00 7.24 -14.76
CA LEU A 466 15.85 6.82 -13.65
C LEU A 466 17.03 5.96 -14.09
N ALA A 467 16.81 4.99 -14.98
CA ALA A 467 17.87 4.17 -15.56
C ALA A 467 18.92 5.04 -16.28
N SER A 468 18.48 6.04 -17.04
CA SER A 468 19.38 6.94 -17.77
C SER A 468 20.19 7.88 -16.86
N VAL A 469 19.66 8.21 -15.68
CA VAL A 469 20.36 9.05 -14.68
C VAL A 469 21.37 8.23 -13.88
N ARG A 470 21.03 6.97 -13.55
CA ARG A 470 21.89 6.10 -12.73
C ARG A 470 23.14 5.62 -13.46
N ASP A 471 23.03 5.34 -14.75
CA ASP A 471 24.13 4.83 -15.58
C ASP A 471 23.94 5.33 -17.02
N VAL A 472 25.02 5.79 -17.66
CA VAL A 472 25.06 6.20 -19.07
C VAL A 472 24.56 5.10 -20.02
N ASN A 473 24.71 3.83 -19.65
CA ASN A 473 24.20 2.65 -20.34
C ASN A 473 22.94 2.06 -19.69
N GLY A 474 22.44 2.63 -18.58
CA GLY A 474 21.34 2.06 -17.81
C GLY A 474 20.06 1.90 -18.63
N LEU A 475 19.73 2.90 -19.45
CA LEU A 475 18.60 2.80 -20.38
C LEU A 475 18.78 1.64 -21.37
N LYS A 476 20.00 1.44 -21.88
CA LYS A 476 20.30 0.34 -22.81
C LYS A 476 20.14 -1.02 -22.12
N PHE A 477 20.64 -1.19 -20.90
CA PHE A 477 20.52 -2.44 -20.14
C PHE A 477 19.06 -2.77 -19.86
N VAL A 478 18.28 -1.81 -19.35
CA VAL A 478 16.85 -2.00 -19.11
C VAL A 478 16.14 -2.39 -20.41
N LEU A 479 16.35 -1.68 -21.50
CA LEU A 479 15.70 -2.03 -22.77
C LEU A 479 16.14 -3.43 -23.27
N GLN A 480 17.38 -3.84 -23.06
CA GLN A 480 17.86 -5.17 -23.41
C GLN A 480 17.20 -6.29 -22.57
N ASP A 481 17.14 -6.11 -21.24
CA ASP A 481 16.53 -7.07 -20.32
C ASP A 481 15.05 -7.29 -20.66
N HIS A 482 14.37 -6.24 -21.11
CA HIS A 482 12.97 -6.27 -21.53
C HIS A 482 12.76 -6.56 -23.03
N LYS A 483 13.77 -7.10 -23.72
CA LYS A 483 13.72 -7.54 -25.14
C LYS A 483 13.30 -6.42 -26.11
N ILE A 484 13.61 -5.16 -25.80
CA ILE A 484 13.32 -4.02 -26.64
C ILE A 484 14.45 -3.77 -27.65
N PRO A 485 14.15 -3.50 -28.93
CA PRO A 485 15.17 -3.23 -29.94
C PRO A 485 16.09 -2.06 -29.57
N PRO A 486 17.41 -2.16 -29.80
CA PRO A 486 18.38 -1.10 -29.46
C PRO A 486 18.09 0.27 -30.10
N LYS A 487 17.41 0.29 -31.25
CA LYS A 487 17.00 1.54 -31.93
C LYS A 487 16.14 2.44 -31.03
N SER A 488 15.39 1.87 -30.09
CA SER A 488 14.53 2.63 -29.17
C SER A 488 15.33 3.40 -28.13
N VAL A 489 16.57 2.98 -27.82
CA VAL A 489 17.44 3.62 -26.82
C VAL A 489 17.69 5.08 -27.19
N LYS A 490 18.18 5.32 -28.41
CA LYS A 490 18.49 6.66 -28.89
C LYS A 490 17.26 7.57 -28.89
N CYS A 491 16.13 7.07 -29.41
CA CYS A 491 14.88 7.83 -29.47
C CYS A 491 14.39 8.28 -28.09
N ILE A 492 14.45 7.40 -27.09
CA ILE A 492 14.04 7.71 -25.70
C ILE A 492 15.05 8.65 -25.04
N GLN A 493 16.34 8.48 -25.30
CA GLN A 493 17.38 9.34 -24.73
C GLN A 493 17.31 10.77 -25.28
N ASP A 494 17.10 10.92 -26.59
CA ASP A 494 16.89 12.22 -27.23
C ASP A 494 15.64 12.92 -26.65
N TYR A 495 14.56 12.17 -26.38
CA TYR A 495 13.35 12.70 -25.74
C TYR A 495 13.62 13.30 -24.35
N PHE A 496 14.39 12.60 -23.51
CA PHE A 496 14.72 13.11 -22.18
C PHE A 496 15.55 14.39 -22.21
N GLN A 497 16.36 14.59 -23.25
CA GLN A 497 17.13 15.82 -23.45
C GLN A 497 16.30 17.00 -23.94
N THR A 498 15.13 16.75 -24.54
CA THR A 498 14.21 17.79 -25.02
C THR A 498 13.17 18.27 -24.00
N GLU A 499 13.02 17.55 -22.87
CA GLU A 499 12.08 17.88 -21.79
C GLU A 499 12.75 18.55 -20.56
N GLU A 500 14.08 18.74 -20.59
CA GLU A 500 14.81 19.64 -19.67
C GLU A 500 14.90 21.05 -20.23
#